data_AF-A0AAZ3SP66-F1
#
_entry.id   AF-A0AAZ3SP66-F1
#
_cell.length_a   1.000
_cell.length_b   1.000
_cell.length_c   1.000
_cell.angle_alpha   90.00
_cell.angle_beta   90.00
_cell.angle_gamma   90.00
#
_symmetry.space_group_name_H-M   'P 1'
#
loop_
_entity.id
_entity.type
_entity.pdbx_description
1 polymer ?
#
loop_
_entity_poly.entity_id
_entity_poly.type
_entity_poly.pdbx_seq_one_letter_code
_entity_poly.pdbx_strand_id
1 'polypeptide(L)'
;MLEETGTKVSISTEKRVLYRHNLKGRTARKKPLLQNLHKKARLRFATAHEDKDHTFWRNVLWSDETKIELFGHNDRRYVWKKGEACKPKNTIPTVKQEGGSIMLWGQLCGYIEATSQDISKEVHAKSQMGLPNGQ
;
A
#
# COMPACT_ATOMS: atom_id res chain seq x y z
N MET A 1 -17.63 15.67 15.92
CA MET A 1 -17.71 17.09 15.51
C MET A 1 -19.13 17.67 15.49
N LEU A 2 -20.21 16.90 15.73
CA LEU A 2 -21.54 17.46 16.05
C LEU A 2 -22.26 16.75 17.22
N GLU A 3 -21.69 15.69 17.80
CA GLU A 3 -22.24 15.06 19.01
C GLU A 3 -22.09 15.95 20.26
N GLU A 4 -21.24 16.98 20.22
CA GLU A 4 -21.00 17.90 21.35
C GLU A 4 -22.12 18.94 21.56
N THR A 5 -23.01 19.17 20.58
CA THR A 5 -24.04 20.23 20.67
C THR A 5 -25.44 19.72 20.99
N GLY A 6 -25.63 18.40 21.20
CA GLY A 6 -26.93 17.80 21.54
C GLY A 6 -28.05 18.02 20.51
N THR A 7 -27.73 18.56 19.33
CA THR A 7 -28.72 18.97 18.33
C THR A 7 -28.86 17.89 17.26
N LYS A 8 -30.07 17.33 17.07
CA LYS A 8 -30.35 16.39 15.98
C LYS A 8 -30.43 17.14 14.65
N VAL A 9 -29.40 17.01 13.82
CA VAL A 9 -29.35 17.57 12.46
C VAL A 9 -29.62 16.46 11.44
N SER A 10 -30.29 16.81 10.34
CA SER A 10 -30.52 15.86 9.25
C SER A 10 -29.27 15.67 8.38
N ILE A 11 -29.04 14.44 7.90
CA ILE A 11 -27.93 14.08 6.99
C ILE A 11 -27.87 15.00 5.75
N SER A 12 -29.02 15.44 5.25
CA SER A 12 -29.12 16.36 4.12
C SER A 12 -28.55 17.75 4.43
N THR A 13 -28.76 18.23 5.66
CA THR A 13 -28.21 19.50 6.15
C THR A 13 -26.69 19.42 6.28
N GLU A 14 -26.17 18.33 6.85
CA GLU A 14 -24.73 18.09 6.94
C GLU A 14 -24.07 18.04 5.56
N LYS A 15 -24.63 17.27 4.62
CA LYS A 15 -24.14 17.19 3.24
C LYS A 15 -24.13 18.56 2.57
N ARG A 16 -25.18 19.37 2.76
CA ARG A 16 -25.28 20.71 2.18
C ARG A 16 -24.19 21.64 2.74
N VAL A 17 -23.92 21.59 4.04
CA VAL A 17 -22.81 22.33 4.66
C VAL A 17 -21.46 21.87 4.10
N LEU A 18 -21.21 20.56 4.02
CA LEU A 18 -19.98 20.01 3.45
C LEU A 18 -19.77 20.45 1.99
N TYR A 19 -20.83 20.43 1.17
CA TYR A 19 -20.76 20.93 -0.20
C TYR A 19 -20.52 22.44 -0.30
N ARG A 20 -21.11 23.25 0.59
CA ARG A 20 -20.81 24.70 0.68
C ARG A 20 -19.33 24.95 0.96
N HIS A 21 -18.70 24.09 1.76
CA HIS A 21 -17.25 24.12 2.00
C HIS A 21 -16.41 23.41 0.92
N ASN A 22 -17.03 23.04 -0.20
CA ASN A 22 -16.39 22.36 -1.35
C ASN A 22 -15.74 21.01 -0.98
N LEU A 23 -16.31 20.32 0.01
CA LEU A 23 -15.94 18.96 0.40
C LEU A 23 -16.87 17.97 -0.31
N LYS A 24 -16.28 17.02 -1.05
CA LYS A 24 -17.02 15.98 -1.76
C LYS A 24 -16.66 14.61 -1.18
N GLY A 25 -17.68 13.76 -1.02
CA GLY A 25 -17.49 12.37 -0.62
C GLY A 25 -16.72 11.61 -1.70
N ARG A 26 -15.63 10.94 -1.31
CA ARG A 26 -14.77 10.14 -2.18
C ARG A 26 -14.27 8.92 -1.42
N THR A 27 -14.00 7.82 -2.11
CA THR A 27 -13.30 6.68 -1.50
C THR A 27 -11.88 7.10 -1.11
N ALA A 28 -11.47 6.76 0.12
CA ALA A 28 -10.10 6.95 0.55
C ALA A 28 -9.16 5.99 -0.19
N ARG A 29 -8.00 6.48 -0.59
CA ARG A 29 -6.98 5.61 -1.21
C ARG A 29 -6.20 4.92 -0.09
N LYS A 30 -6.08 3.60 -0.15
CA LYS A 30 -5.15 2.85 0.70
C LYS A 30 -3.73 3.11 0.19
N LYS A 31 -2.86 3.62 1.05
CA LYS A 31 -1.46 3.89 0.69
C LYS A 31 -0.56 3.58 1.89
N PRO A 32 0.64 3.01 1.66
CA PRO A 32 1.63 2.91 2.72
C PRO A 32 2.04 4.31 3.16
N LEU A 33 2.24 4.48 4.48
CA LEU A 33 2.76 5.72 5.03
C LEU A 33 4.26 5.78 4.75
N LEU A 34 4.68 6.75 3.92
CA LEU A 34 6.08 6.95 3.56
C LEU A 34 6.68 8.07 4.40
N GLN A 35 7.77 7.75 5.11
CA GLN A 35 8.63 8.74 5.75
C GLN A 35 9.34 9.61 4.69
N ASN A 36 9.79 10.80 5.09
CA ASN A 36 10.46 11.72 4.16
C ASN A 36 11.77 11.16 3.60
N LEU A 37 12.48 10.34 4.38
CA LEU A 37 13.67 9.61 3.90
C LEU A 37 13.33 8.70 2.71
N HIS A 38 12.27 7.90 2.82
CA HIS A 38 11.81 7.01 1.74
C HIS A 38 11.37 7.80 0.50
N LYS A 39 10.72 8.95 0.67
CA LYS A 39 10.34 9.81 -0.47
C LYS A 39 11.57 10.31 -1.22
N LYS A 40 12.60 10.78 -0.51
CA LYS A 40 13.85 11.25 -1.11
C LYS A 40 14.58 10.11 -1.83
N ALA A 41 14.68 8.93 -1.21
CA ALA A 41 15.31 7.77 -1.83
C ALA A 41 14.58 7.33 -3.11
N ARG A 42 13.24 7.26 -3.08
CA ARG A 42 12.42 6.93 -4.26
C ARG A 42 12.58 7.96 -5.38
N LEU A 43 12.61 9.25 -5.04
CA LEU A 43 12.81 10.30 -6.03
C LEU A 43 14.19 10.18 -6.68
N ARG A 44 15.26 10.00 -5.90
CA ARG A 44 16.62 9.79 -6.42
C ARG A 44 16.70 8.57 -7.35
N PHE A 45 16.05 7.47 -6.98
CA PHE A 45 16.02 6.27 -7.82
C PHE A 45 15.31 6.55 -9.15
N ALA A 46 14.15 7.21 -9.12
CA ALA A 46 13.39 7.55 -10.32
C ALA A 46 14.19 8.46 -11.25
N THR A 47 14.76 9.55 -10.73
CA THR A 47 15.57 10.48 -11.53
C THR A 47 16.83 9.83 -12.11
N ALA A 48 17.44 8.87 -11.40
CA ALA A 48 18.64 8.18 -11.88
C ALA A 48 18.36 7.13 -12.97
N HIS A 49 17.11 6.68 -13.12
CA HIS A 49 16.72 5.62 -14.05
C HIS A 49 15.65 6.07 -15.07
N GLU A 50 15.30 7.36 -15.13
CA GLU A 50 14.28 7.91 -16.02
C GLU A 50 14.63 7.69 -17.50
N ASP A 51 15.91 7.91 -17.86
CA ASP A 51 16.40 7.78 -19.23
C ASP A 51 16.83 6.36 -19.63
N LYS A 52 16.49 5.34 -18.82
CA LYS A 52 16.82 3.94 -19.13
C LYS A 52 15.94 3.42 -20.26
N ASP A 53 16.55 2.70 -21.19
CA ASP A 53 15.90 2.12 -22.35
C ASP A 53 15.03 0.92 -21.99
N HIS A 54 14.11 0.57 -22.88
CA HIS A 54 13.21 -0.58 -22.69
C HIS A 54 13.98 -1.90 -22.57
N THR A 55 15.11 -2.04 -23.26
CA THR A 55 16.00 -3.21 -23.20
C THR A 55 16.62 -3.38 -21.82
N PHE A 56 17.08 -2.30 -21.17
CA PHE A 56 17.51 -2.35 -19.78
C PHE A 56 16.40 -2.90 -18.88
N TRP A 57 15.18 -2.33 -18.95
CA TRP A 57 14.07 -2.75 -18.09
C TRP A 57 13.60 -4.19 -18.35
N ARG A 58 13.68 -4.66 -19.59
CA ARG A 58 13.35 -6.05 -19.93
C ARG A 58 14.34 -7.05 -19.36
N ASN A 59 15.58 -6.65 -19.13
CA ASN A 59 16.64 -7.50 -18.57
C ASN A 59 16.67 -7.47 -17.03
N VAL A 60 15.81 -6.68 -16.38
CA VAL A 60 15.70 -6.67 -14.93
C VAL A 60 14.87 -7.88 -14.47
N LEU A 61 15.48 -8.75 -13.66
CA LEU A 61 14.78 -9.79 -12.92
C LEU A 61 14.19 -9.19 -11.65
N TRP A 62 12.87 -9.03 -11.63
CA TRP A 62 12.11 -8.59 -10.47
C TRP A 62 11.79 -9.79 -9.60
N SER A 63 11.89 -9.63 -8.28
CA SER A 63 11.46 -10.64 -7.31
C SER A 63 10.66 -9.98 -6.20
N ASP A 64 9.57 -10.59 -5.76
CA ASP A 64 8.79 -10.11 -4.62
C ASP A 64 8.11 -11.26 -3.89
N GLU A 65 7.71 -11.00 -2.65
CA GLU A 65 6.86 -11.89 -1.85
C GLU A 65 5.45 -11.31 -1.78
N THR A 66 4.45 -12.11 -2.16
CA THR A 66 3.05 -11.69 -2.07
C THR A 66 2.26 -12.59 -1.13
N LYS A 67 1.45 -11.97 -0.28
CA LYS A 67 0.51 -12.65 0.61
C LYS A 67 -0.85 -12.65 -0.06
N ILE A 68 -1.37 -13.84 -0.38
CA ILE A 68 -2.73 -14.02 -0.86
C ILE A 68 -3.61 -14.37 0.34
N GLU A 69 -4.50 -13.46 0.71
CA GLU A 69 -5.45 -13.66 1.80
C GLU A 69 -6.66 -14.46 1.30
N LEU A 70 -7.05 -15.51 2.04
CA LEU A 70 -8.18 -16.37 1.66
C LEU A 70 -9.53 -15.64 1.77
N PHE A 71 -9.62 -14.68 2.68
CA PHE A 71 -10.78 -13.81 2.87
C PHE A 71 -10.39 -12.36 2.60
N GLY A 72 -10.82 -11.82 1.46
CA GLY A 72 -10.49 -10.45 1.06
C GLY A 72 -11.31 -9.39 1.82
N HIS A 73 -10.65 -8.37 2.36
CA HIS A 73 -11.35 -7.26 3.01
C HIS A 73 -11.69 -6.12 2.04
N ASN A 74 -12.96 -6.04 1.64
CA ASN A 74 -13.52 -4.93 0.85
C ASN A 74 -13.97 -3.73 1.73
N ASP A 75 -13.13 -3.23 2.67
CA ASP A 75 -13.50 -2.01 3.42
C ASP A 75 -13.34 -0.78 2.51
N ARG A 76 -14.43 -0.36 1.90
CA ARG A 76 -14.48 0.93 1.19
C ARG A 76 -14.88 2.01 2.18
N ARG A 77 -13.88 2.67 2.77
CA ARG A 77 -14.12 3.85 3.60
C ARG A 77 -14.23 5.11 2.74
N TYR A 78 -15.22 5.93 3.07
CA TYR A 78 -15.45 7.23 2.44
C TYR A 78 -14.83 8.36 3.26
N VAL A 79 -14.21 9.32 2.58
CA VAL A 79 -13.64 10.54 3.16
C VAL A 79 -14.19 11.75 2.40
N TRP A 80 -14.59 12.78 3.14
CA TRP A 80 -14.99 14.07 2.60
C TRP A 80 -13.75 14.94 2.38
N LYS A 81 -13.42 15.29 1.14
CA LYS A 81 -12.18 16.03 0.83
C LYS A 81 -12.34 17.06 -0.28
N LYS A 82 -11.44 18.05 -0.27
CA LYS A 82 -11.26 19.08 -1.31
C LYS A 82 -10.10 18.68 -2.22
N GLY A 83 -10.38 18.10 -3.39
CA GLY A 83 -9.44 17.88 -4.51
C GLY A 83 -8.20 16.98 -4.31
N GLU A 84 -7.57 16.97 -3.14
CA GLU A 84 -6.22 16.46 -2.93
C GLU A 84 -6.25 14.98 -2.52
N ALA A 85 -6.08 14.09 -3.49
CA ALA A 85 -6.27 12.66 -3.26
C ALA A 85 -5.18 11.98 -2.42
N CYS A 86 -3.97 12.56 -2.34
CA CYS A 86 -2.77 11.90 -1.82
C CYS A 86 -2.26 12.45 -0.48
N LYS A 87 -2.97 13.41 0.15
CA LYS A 87 -2.57 13.89 1.48
C LYS A 87 -2.76 12.78 2.52
N PRO A 88 -1.88 12.67 3.54
CA PRO A 88 -1.99 11.64 4.58
C PRO A 88 -3.37 11.62 5.28
N LYS A 89 -3.98 12.80 5.48
CA LYS A 89 -5.33 12.96 6.04
C LYS A 89 -6.46 12.36 5.17
N ASN A 90 -6.17 12.07 3.90
CA ASN A 90 -7.12 11.60 2.89
C ASN A 90 -6.84 10.15 2.44
N THR A 91 -5.92 9.46 3.12
CA THR A 91 -5.49 8.09 2.85
C THR A 91 -5.62 7.25 4.10
N ILE A 92 -5.94 5.97 3.93
CA ILE A 92 -6.03 5.02 5.04
C ILE A 92 -4.77 4.17 5.04
N PRO A 93 -4.10 4.01 6.19
CA PRO A 93 -2.95 3.12 6.30
C PRO A 93 -3.40 1.68 6.05
N THR A 94 -2.61 0.94 5.28
CA THR A 94 -2.82 -0.49 5.08
C THR A 94 -2.23 -1.23 6.28
N VAL A 95 -3.08 -1.85 7.11
CA VAL A 95 -2.68 -2.76 8.20
C VAL A 95 -2.86 -4.19 7.71
N LYS A 96 -1.89 -5.08 8.00
CA LYS A 96 -1.98 -6.52 7.71
C LYS A 96 -2.85 -7.20 8.79
N GLN A 97 -3.76 -8.09 8.40
CA GLN A 97 -4.62 -8.85 9.34
C GLN A 97 -4.19 -10.32 9.47
N GLU A 98 -4.56 -10.93 10.60
CA GLU A 98 -4.23 -12.31 11.04
C GLU A 98 -5.21 -13.38 10.52
N GLY A 99 -5.74 -13.21 9.30
CA GLY A 99 -6.51 -14.26 8.63
C GLY A 99 -5.60 -15.28 7.95
N GLY A 100 -6.10 -16.50 7.73
CA GLY A 100 -5.40 -17.53 6.95
C GLY A 100 -4.98 -17.01 5.57
N SER A 101 -3.73 -17.27 5.20
CA SER A 101 -3.12 -16.74 3.98
C SER A 101 -2.02 -17.63 3.44
N ILE A 102 -1.81 -17.59 2.14
CA ILE A 102 -0.67 -18.23 1.48
C ILE A 102 0.34 -17.15 1.14
N MET A 103 1.62 -17.41 1.38
CA MET A 103 2.71 -16.54 0.91
C MET A 103 3.40 -17.21 -0.28
N LEU A 104 3.46 -16.48 -1.38
CA LEU A 104 4.15 -16.90 -2.58
C LEU A 104 5.37 -16.00 -2.78
N TRP A 105 6.46 -16.60 -3.20
CA TRP A 105 7.59 -15.87 -3.77
C TRP A 105 7.57 -16.09 -5.28
N GLY A 106 7.86 -15.03 -6.04
CA GLY A 106 7.92 -15.14 -7.50
C GLY A 106 8.94 -14.21 -8.09
N GLN A 107 9.36 -14.55 -9.31
CA GLN A 107 10.23 -13.71 -10.11
C GLN A 107 9.63 -13.46 -11.48
N LEU A 108 9.87 -12.28 -12.02
CA LEU A 108 9.38 -11.86 -13.32
C LEU A 108 10.47 -11.07 -14.05
N CYS A 109 10.66 -11.35 -15.33
CA CYS A 109 11.56 -10.63 -16.22
C CYS A 109 10.83 -10.33 -17.53
N GLY A 110 11.25 -9.31 -18.29
CA GLY A 110 10.52 -8.84 -19.48
C GLY A 110 10.48 -9.82 -20.67
N TYR A 111 11.22 -10.93 -20.60
CA TYR A 111 11.33 -11.92 -21.68
C TYR A 111 10.64 -13.28 -21.41
N ILE A 112 10.18 -13.56 -20.18
CA ILE A 112 9.82 -14.94 -19.76
C ILE A 112 8.54 -14.97 -18.90
N GLU A 113 7.80 -16.09 -18.98
CA GLU A 113 6.67 -16.44 -18.11
C GLU A 113 7.06 -16.43 -16.62
N ALA A 114 6.12 -16.00 -15.76
CA ALA A 114 6.32 -15.88 -14.32
C ALA A 114 6.54 -17.25 -13.67
N THR A 115 7.58 -17.39 -12.85
CA THR A 115 7.74 -18.54 -11.95
C THR A 115 7.34 -18.15 -10.54
N SER A 116 6.68 -19.05 -9.81
CA SER A 116 6.24 -18.81 -8.44
C SER A 116 6.36 -20.07 -7.59
N GLN A 117 6.77 -19.91 -6.34
CA GLN A 117 6.94 -20.98 -5.36
C GLN A 117 6.20 -20.62 -4.06
N ASP A 118 5.50 -21.60 -3.48
CA ASP A 118 4.91 -21.47 -2.15
C ASP A 118 6.00 -21.54 -1.08
N ILE A 119 6.14 -20.48 -0.30
CA ILE A 119 7.15 -20.33 0.75
C ILE A 119 6.55 -20.41 2.15
N SER A 120 5.25 -20.72 2.28
CA SER A 120 4.55 -20.78 3.57
C SER A 120 5.19 -21.76 4.58
N LYS A 121 5.97 -22.74 4.10
CA LYS A 121 6.68 -23.73 4.93
C LYS A 121 8.14 -23.37 5.25
N GLU A 122 8.73 -22.36 4.60
CA GLU A 122 10.17 -22.09 4.65
C GLU A 122 10.59 -21.04 5.69
N VAL A 123 9.66 -20.22 6.18
CA VAL A 123 9.95 -19.14 7.14
C VAL A 123 10.48 -19.68 8.48
N HIS A 124 10.21 -20.95 8.81
CA HIS A 124 10.74 -21.60 10.03
C HIS A 124 12.22 -22.02 9.94
N ALA A 125 12.78 -22.18 8.74
CA ALA A 125 14.12 -22.77 8.56
C ALA A 125 15.27 -21.75 8.60
N LYS A 126 15.01 -20.47 8.28
CA LYS A 126 16.08 -19.45 8.20
C LYS A 126 16.44 -18.79 9.53
N SER A 127 15.77 -19.12 10.64
CA SER A 127 16.13 -18.64 11.98
C SER A 127 17.29 -19.42 12.63
N GLN A 128 17.81 -20.49 12.01
CA GLN A 128 18.83 -21.37 12.63
C GLN A 128 20.24 -21.31 12.03
N MET A 129 20.52 -20.43 11.06
CA MET A 129 21.90 -20.25 10.58
C MET A 129 22.56 -19.04 11.26
N GLY A 130 22.97 -19.25 12.51
CA GLY A 130 23.97 -18.41 13.16
C GLY A 130 25.33 -18.61 12.48
N LEU A 131 25.86 -17.56 11.86
CA LEU A 131 27.23 -17.54 11.35
C LEU A 131 28.21 -17.59 12.54
N PRO A 132 29.31 -18.37 12.47
CA PRO A 132 30.31 -18.41 13.53
C PRO A 132 31.08 -17.09 13.58
N ASN A 133 31.12 -16.47 14.76
CA ASN A 133 32.00 -15.34 15.04
C ASN A 133 33.46 -15.77 14.85
N GLY A 134 34.18 -15.02 14.02
CA GLY A 134 35.61 -15.20 13.81
C GLY A 134 36.41 -14.97 15.10
N GLN A 135 37.50 -15.72 15.21
CA GLN A 135 38.74 -15.28 15.84
C GLN A 135 39.74 -14.96 14.74
#